data_AF-A0A2N6E023-F1
#
_entry.id   AF-A0A2N6E023-F1
#
_cell.length_a   1.000
_cell.length_b   1.000
_cell.length_c   1.000
_cell.angle_alpha   90.00
_cell.angle_beta   90.00
_cell.angle_gamma   90.00
#
_symmetry.space_group_name_H-M   'P 1'
#
loop_
_entity.id
_entity.type
_entity.pdbx_description
1 polymer ?
#
loop_
_entity_poly.entity_id
_entity_poly.type
_entity_poly.pdbx_seq_one_letter_code
_entity_poly.pdbx_strand_id
1 'polypeptide(L)'
;MINRFTNCQSEWEALCRRCGRCCYEKIDFHGVIYYTELPCEYLDLETRLCRVYPTRQKVRKGCVKLTRTALDKGFLPGDCPYVADIENYSAPRLFDED
;
A
#
# COMPACT_ATOMS: atom_id res chain seq x y z
N MET A 1 -2.33 -19.24 17.94
CA MET A 1 -2.33 -17.86 17.43
C MET A 1 -1.08 -17.72 16.58
N ILE A 2 -1.25 -17.61 15.27
CA ILE A 2 -0.20 -17.93 14.29
C ILE A 2 0.75 -16.74 14.16
N ASN A 3 1.87 -16.80 14.88
CA ASN A 3 2.95 -15.83 14.76
C ASN A 3 3.74 -16.11 13.48
N ARG A 4 3.22 -15.74 12.30
CA ARG A 4 3.94 -15.85 11.02
C ARG A 4 4.80 -14.61 10.82
N PHE A 5 5.93 -14.56 11.54
CA PHE A 5 7.06 -13.76 11.07
C PHE A 5 7.41 -14.22 9.66
N THR A 6 7.09 -13.37 8.69
CA THR A 6 7.26 -13.64 7.26
C THR A 6 8.77 -13.67 6.98
N ASN A 7 9.36 -14.86 6.93
CA ASN A 7 10.82 -15.01 7.02
C ASN A 7 11.52 -14.87 5.64
N CYS A 8 10.75 -14.76 4.56
CA CYS A 8 11.25 -14.56 3.20
C CYS A 8 10.42 -13.52 2.44
N GLN A 9 11.08 -12.75 1.57
CA GLN A 9 10.43 -11.77 0.69
C GLN A 9 9.29 -12.39 -0.12
N SER A 10 9.43 -13.64 -0.55
CA SER A 10 8.41 -14.34 -1.34
C SER A 10 7.10 -14.55 -0.58
N GLU A 11 7.17 -14.95 0.70
CA GLU A 11 5.98 -15.10 1.54
C GLU A 11 5.32 -13.74 1.81
N TRP A 12 6.13 -12.68 1.93
CA TRP A 12 5.62 -11.32 2.09
C TRP A 12 4.89 -10.83 0.84
N GLU A 13 5.47 -11.04 -0.33
CA GLU A 13 4.81 -10.67 -1.59
C GLU A 13 3.57 -11.55 -1.87
N ALA A 14 3.49 -12.76 -1.31
CA ALA A 14 2.30 -13.62 -1.42
C ALA A 14 1.05 -13.08 -0.71
N LEU A 15 1.22 -12.15 0.25
CA LEU A 15 0.09 -11.46 0.90
C LEU A 15 -0.61 -10.47 -0.06
N CYS A 16 0.07 -10.05 -1.13
CA CYS A 16 -0.48 -9.07 -2.06
C CYS A 16 -1.67 -9.64 -2.85
N ARG A 17 -2.87 -9.10 -2.62
CA ARG A 17 -4.09 -9.42 -3.39
C ARG A 17 -4.16 -8.79 -4.78
N ARG A 18 -3.10 -8.09 -5.23
CA ARG A 18 -3.03 -7.45 -6.56
C ARG A 18 -4.23 -6.53 -6.86
N CYS A 19 -4.72 -5.81 -5.85
CA CYS A 19 -5.89 -4.95 -5.98
C CYS A 19 -5.60 -3.54 -6.56
N GLY A 20 -4.33 -3.18 -6.78
CA GLY A 20 -3.93 -1.88 -7.35
C GLY A 20 -3.99 -0.67 -6.40
N ARG A 21 -4.72 -0.74 -5.27
CA ARG A 21 -4.92 0.40 -4.34
C ARG A 21 -3.63 1.00 -3.77
N CYS A 22 -2.58 0.21 -3.59
CA CYS A 22 -1.28 0.72 -3.16
C CYS A 22 -0.62 1.65 -4.20
N CYS A 23 -1.02 1.58 -5.47
CA CYS A 23 -0.47 2.36 -6.57
C CYS A 23 -1.20 3.68 -6.83
N TYR A 24 -2.20 4.08 -6.03
CA TYR A 24 -2.77 5.42 -6.10
C TYR A 24 -1.90 6.43 -5.35
N GLU A 25 -1.89 7.67 -5.83
CA GLU A 25 -1.17 8.74 -5.17
C GLU A 25 -1.79 9.05 -3.81
N LYS A 26 -0.93 9.42 -2.86
CA LYS A 26 -1.28 9.61 -1.46
C LYS A 26 -0.71 10.93 -0.98
N ILE A 27 -1.47 11.63 -0.14
CA ILE A 27 -1.08 12.89 0.46
C ILE A 27 -0.98 12.67 1.96
N ASP A 28 0.15 13.05 2.56
CA ASP A 28 0.28 13.17 4.00
C ASP A 28 -0.12 14.59 4.40
N PHE A 29 -1.21 14.72 5.15
CA PHE A 29 -1.67 15.99 5.68
C PHE A 29 -1.82 15.87 7.20
N HIS A 30 -0.97 16.59 7.94
CA HIS A 30 -0.92 16.57 9.40
C HIS A 30 -0.77 15.15 10.00
N GLY A 31 -0.03 14.26 9.32
CA GLY A 31 0.20 12.89 9.79
C GLY A 31 -0.93 11.91 9.47
N VAL A 32 -1.96 12.36 8.73
CA VAL A 32 -3.02 11.50 8.20
C VAL A 32 -2.79 11.30 6.72
N ILE A 33 -2.82 10.04 6.28
CA ILE A 33 -2.69 9.70 4.86
C ILE A 33 -4.05 9.77 4.19
N TYR A 34 -4.11 10.52 3.09
CA TYR A 34 -5.27 10.65 2.22
C TYR A 34 -5.01 9.96 0.89
N TYR A 35 -6.00 9.20 0.43
CA TYR A 35 -6.02 8.62 -0.91
C TYR A 35 -6.57 9.64 -1.88
N THR A 36 -5.91 9.71 -3.03
CA THR A 36 -6.39 10.46 -4.19
C THR A 36 -6.94 9.49 -5.22
N GLU A 37 -7.73 9.99 -6.14
CA GLU A 37 -8.21 9.24 -7.30
C GLU A 37 -7.15 9.11 -8.41
N LEU A 38 -5.98 9.74 -8.24
CA LEU A 38 -4.92 9.74 -9.23
C LEU A 38 -4.11 8.43 -9.16
N PRO A 39 -4.12 7.60 -10.22
CA PRO A 39 -3.28 6.42 -10.27
C PRO A 39 -1.82 6.79 -10.58
N CYS A 40 -0.88 5.99 -10.07
CA CYS A 40 0.51 6.02 -10.50
C CYS A 40 0.60 5.75 -12.01
N GLU A 41 1.54 6.42 -12.68
CA GLU A 41 1.81 6.27 -14.11
C GLU A 41 2.09 4.83 -14.58
N TYR A 42 2.51 3.94 -13.67
CA TYR A 42 2.80 2.53 -13.96
C TYR A 42 1.68 1.57 -13.56
N LEU A 43 0.55 2.07 -13.04
CA LEU A 43 -0.62 1.25 -12.76
C LEU A 43 -1.36 0.99 -14.07
N ASP A 44 -1.54 -0.27 -14.39
CA ASP A 44 -2.43 -0.70 -15.47
C ASP A 44 -3.87 -0.73 -14.93
N LEU A 45 -4.75 0.15 -15.43
CA LEU A 45 -6.11 0.30 -14.89
C LEU A 45 -7.03 -0.87 -15.26
N GLU A 46 -6.76 -1.57 -16.36
CA GLU A 46 -7.54 -2.73 -16.80
C GLU A 46 -7.24 -3.94 -15.93
N THR A 47 -5.96 -4.25 -15.74
CA THR A 47 -5.52 -5.43 -14.97
C THR A 47 -5.34 -5.15 -13.47
N ARG A 48 -5.27 -3.86 -13.08
CA ARG A 48 -4.93 -3.38 -11.72
C ARG A 48 -3.52 -3.77 -11.26
N LEU A 49 -2.64 -4.11 -12.20
CA LEU A 49 -1.27 -4.53 -11.92
C LEU A 49 -0.27 -3.40 -12.16
N CYS A 50 0.78 -3.35 -11.35
CA CYS A 50 1.89 -2.45 -11.62
C CYS A 50 2.81 -3.05 -12.68
N ARG A 51 3.00 -2.33 -13.79
CA ARG A 51 3.82 -2.76 -14.94
C ARG A 51 5.30 -2.92 -14.60
N VAL A 52 5.76 -2.28 -13.54
CA VAL A 52 7.16 -2.29 -13.07
C VAL A 52 7.28 -2.84 -11.64
N TYR A 53 6.36 -3.70 -11.19
CA TYR A 53 6.29 -4.17 -9.80
C TYR A 53 7.62 -4.67 -9.20
N PRO A 54 8.48 -5.45 -9.90
CA PRO A 54 9.75 -5.93 -9.36
C PRO A 54 10.79 -4.81 -9.13
N THR A 55 10.70 -3.71 -9.89
CA THR A 55 11.63 -2.59 -9.85
C THR A 55 10.97 -1.29 -9.39
N ARG A 56 9.73 -1.35 -8.86
CA ARG A 56 8.86 -0.19 -8.57
C ARG A 56 9.52 0.91 -7.73
N GLN A 57 10.35 0.53 -6.76
CA GLN A 57 11.07 1.47 -5.89
C GLN A 57 12.22 2.19 -6.60
N LYS A 58 12.79 1.58 -7.64
CA LYS A 58 13.87 2.17 -8.44
C LYS A 58 13.31 3.17 -9.45
N VAL A 59 12.15 2.86 -10.04
CA VAL A 59 11.54 3.65 -11.12
C VAL A 59 10.67 4.78 -10.55
N ARG A 60 9.84 4.51 -9.54
CA ARG A 60 8.95 5.48 -8.91
C ARG A 60 9.44 5.82 -7.51
N LYS A 61 10.06 6.99 -7.33
CA LYS A 61 10.55 7.47 -6.01
C LYS A 61 9.46 7.54 -4.94
N GLY A 62 8.22 7.84 -5.34
CA GLY A 62 7.05 7.85 -4.44
C GLY A 62 6.49 6.46 -4.10
N CYS A 63 7.01 5.38 -4.69
CA CYS A 63 6.54 4.03 -4.39
C CYS A 63 7.13 3.55 -3.05
N VAL A 64 6.30 3.60 -2.02
CA VAL A 64 6.70 3.23 -0.66
C VAL A 64 7.01 1.74 -0.56
N LYS A 65 8.16 1.43 0.07
CA LYS A 65 8.48 0.06 0.49
C LYS A 65 7.55 -0.32 1.63
N LEU A 66 6.86 -1.45 1.49
CA LEU A 66 5.93 -1.98 2.49
C LEU A 66 6.70 -2.55 3.70
N THR A 67 7.36 -1.67 4.46
CA THR A 67 7.98 -1.98 5.76
C THR A 67 6.95 -1.75 6.87
N ARG A 68 7.18 -2.33 8.06
CA ARG A 68 6.29 -2.13 9.21
C ARG A 68 6.04 -0.64 9.51
N THR A 69 7.09 0.17 9.51
CA THR A 69 7.01 1.62 9.70
C THR A 69 6.14 2.33 8.66
N ALA A 70 6.18 1.89 7.40
CA ALA A 70 5.32 2.44 6.35
C ALA A 70 3.86 2.01 6.54
N LEU A 71 3.63 0.79 7.01
CA LEU A 71 2.29 0.29 7.29
C LEU A 71 1.66 1.06 8.46
N ASP A 72 2.38 1.24 9.57
CA ASP A 72 1.89 1.96 10.75
C ASP A 72 1.44 3.40 10.44
N LYS A 73 1.94 4.01 9.35
CA LYS A 73 1.51 5.33 8.88
C LYS A 73 0.16 5.36 8.16
N GLY A 74 -0.48 4.23 7.87
CA GLY A 74 -1.77 4.22 7.17
C GLY A 74 -1.68 4.23 5.65
N PHE A 75 -0.59 3.73 5.04
CA PHE A 75 -0.45 3.75 3.58
C PHE A 75 -1.39 2.80 2.83
N LEU A 76 -1.99 1.80 3.49
CA LEU A 76 -2.79 0.76 2.86
C LEU A 76 -4.22 0.79 3.39
N PRO A 77 -5.23 0.36 2.63
CA PRO A 77 -6.58 0.28 3.14
C PRO A 77 -6.67 -0.77 4.27
N GLY A 78 -7.62 -0.59 5.20
CA GLY A 78 -7.75 -1.45 6.38
C GLY A 78 -8.04 -2.92 6.08
N ASP A 79 -8.56 -3.25 4.89
CA ASP A 79 -8.78 -4.63 4.45
C ASP A 79 -7.56 -5.25 3.74
N CYS A 80 -6.44 -4.54 3.65
CA CYS A 80 -5.24 -5.04 3.02
C CYS A 80 -4.56 -6.11 3.91
N PRO A 81 -4.20 -7.30 3.36
CA PRO A 81 -3.60 -8.36 4.17
C PRO A 81 -2.29 -7.97 4.86
N TYR A 82 -1.56 -6.98 4.33
CA TYR A 82 -0.35 -6.45 4.94
C TYR A 82 -0.57 -5.80 6.30
N VAL A 83 -1.78 -5.34 6.60
CA VAL A 83 -2.11 -4.61 7.83
C VAL A 83 -3.11 -5.35 8.71
N ALA A 84 -3.54 -6.54 8.31
CA ALA A 84 -4.57 -7.31 8.99
C ALA A 84 -4.21 -7.65 10.45
N ASP A 85 -2.92 -7.80 10.75
CA ASP A 85 -2.40 -8.09 12.10
C ASP A 85 -2.02 -6.83 12.90
N ILE A 86 -2.34 -5.63 12.40
CA ILE A 86 -2.04 -4.37 13.11
C ILE A 86 -3.27 -3.97 13.92
N GLU A 87 -3.18 -4.11 15.24
CA GLU A 87 -4.21 -3.63 16.17
C GLU A 87 -4.34 -2.10 16.11
N ASN A 88 -5.59 -1.59 16.14
CA ASN A 88 -5.90 -0.17 16.04
C ASN A 88 -5.32 0.52 14.80
N TYR A 89 -5.27 -0.20 13.66
CA TYR A 89 -4.78 0.32 12.40
C TYR A 89 -5.51 1.59 11.95
N SER A 90 -4.76 2.68 11.72
CA SER A 90 -5.30 3.92 11.17
C SER A 90 -5.30 3.86 9.64
N ALA A 91 -6.43 3.47 9.07
CA ALA A 91 -6.60 3.40 7.62
C ALA A 91 -6.55 4.80 6.96
N PRO A 92 -6.09 4.88 5.70
CA PRO A 92 -6.09 6.12 4.95
C PRO A 92 -7.53 6.59 4.71
N ARG A 93 -7.71 7.92 4.71
CA ARG A 93 -8.99 8.55 4.41
C ARG A 93 -9.10 8.82 2.91
N LEU A 94 -10.31 8.87 2.38
CA LEU A 94 -10.53 9.45 1.06
C LEU A 94 -10.47 10.98 1.21
N PHE A 95 -9.83 11.64 0.26
CA PHE A 95 -9.91 13.09 0.15
C PHE A 95 -11.27 13.42 -0.49
N ASP A 96 -12.34 13.34 0.30
CA ASP A 96 -13.64 13.83 -0.14
C ASP A 96 -13.63 15.37 -0.06
N GLU A 97 -14.04 16.02 -1.14
CA GLU A 97 -14.28 17.46 -1.22
C GLU A 97 -15.57 17.77 -0.43
N ASP A 98 -15.44 18.32 0.78
CA ASP A 98 -16.52 19.14 1.39
C ASP A 98 -16.59 20.51 0.69
#